data_AF-A0A377PLL7-F1
#
_entry.id   AF-A0A377PLL7-F1
#
_cell.length_a   1.000
_cell.length_b   1.000
_cell.length_c   1.000
_cell.angle_alpha   90.00
_cell.angle_beta   90.00
_cell.angle_gamma   90.00
#
_symmetry.space_group_name_H-M   'P 1'
#
loop_
_entity.id
_entity.type
_entity.pdbx_description
1 polymer ?
#
loop_
_entity_poly.entity_id
_entity_poly.type
_entity_poly.pdbx_seq_one_letter_code
_entity_poly.pdbx_strand_id
1 'polypeptide(L)'
;MASAYGDQDLSFGPEYIIPKPFDPRLIVKIAPAVAKAAMDSGVATRPIEDFDAYIEHLTEFVYKTNLFMKPIFSQAKKEKKRVVLAEGEEERVLHATQELVTLGIASPILVGRP
;
A
#
# COMPACT_ATOMS: atom_id res chain seq x y z
N MET A 1 -6.23 -0.06 9.49
CA MET A 1 -7.23 -0.60 8.55
C MET A 1 -6.65 -1.57 7.50
N ALA A 2 -5.32 -1.69 7.34
CA ALA A 2 -4.71 -2.64 6.40
C ALA A 2 -4.34 -4.02 6.99
N SER A 3 -4.43 -4.22 8.31
CA SER A 3 -3.87 -5.41 9.00
C SER A 3 -4.80 -6.63 9.10
N ALA A 4 -5.95 -6.66 8.41
CA ALA A 4 -6.90 -7.77 8.54
C ALA A 4 -6.57 -8.97 7.63
N TYR A 5 -5.58 -8.84 6.75
CA TYR A 5 -5.44 -9.74 5.61
C TYR A 5 -3.96 -10.02 5.34
N GLY A 6 -3.43 -11.07 5.98
CA GLY A 6 -2.03 -11.49 5.88
C GLY A 6 -1.55 -11.73 4.44
N ASP A 7 -0.23 -11.58 4.27
CA ASP A 7 0.57 -11.80 3.06
C ASP A 7 0.48 -13.25 2.56
N GLN A 8 -0.64 -13.60 1.91
CA GLN A 8 -0.70 -14.77 1.05
C GLN A 8 -0.62 -14.29 -0.40
N ASP A 9 0.16 -14.99 -1.22
CA ASP A 9 0.10 -14.85 -2.68
C ASP A 9 -1.27 -15.35 -3.14
N LEU A 10 -2.24 -14.43 -3.19
CA LEU A 10 -3.63 -14.74 -3.51
C LEU A 10 -3.77 -14.88 -5.03
N SER A 11 -3.68 -16.12 -5.51
CA SER A 11 -4.07 -16.53 -6.87
C SER A 11 -5.52 -16.98 -6.90
N PHE A 12 -6.20 -16.76 -8.03
CA PHE A 12 -7.58 -17.21 -8.22
C PHE A 12 -7.70 -18.72 -7.98
N GLY A 13 -8.64 -19.14 -7.12
CA GLY A 13 -8.83 -20.53 -6.75
C GLY A 13 -10.11 -20.74 -5.94
N PRO A 14 -10.42 -21.99 -5.55
CA PRO A 14 -11.65 -22.32 -4.81
C PRO A 14 -11.80 -21.51 -3.50
N GLU A 15 -10.67 -21.24 -2.84
CA GLU A 15 -10.59 -20.46 -1.61
C GLU A 15 -10.39 -18.95 -1.85
N TYR A 16 -10.26 -18.50 -3.11
CA TYR A 16 -10.02 -17.11 -3.48
C TYR A 16 -10.71 -16.76 -4.81
N ILE A 17 -12.05 -16.67 -4.75
CA ILE A 17 -12.92 -16.39 -5.89
C ILE A 17 -13.13 -14.88 -6.08
N ILE A 18 -13.29 -14.14 -4.98
CA ILE A 18 -13.54 -12.69 -4.98
C ILE A 18 -12.32 -12.00 -4.35
N PRO A 19 -11.66 -11.08 -5.07
CA PRO A 19 -10.52 -10.37 -4.54
C PRO A 19 -10.93 -9.45 -3.39
N LYS A 20 -10.00 -9.22 -2.45
CA LYS A 20 -10.27 -8.41 -1.27
C LYS A 20 -10.65 -6.96 -1.68
N PRO A 21 -11.59 -6.30 -0.98
CA PRO A 21 -12.08 -4.97 -1.37
C PRO A 21 -11.01 -3.89 -1.55
N PHE A 22 -9.86 -4.04 -0.88
CA PHE A 22 -8.75 -3.08 -0.92
C PHE A 22 -7.48 -3.65 -1.58
N ASP A 23 -7.60 -4.70 -2.41
CA ASP A 23 -6.47 -5.20 -3.19
C ASP A 23 -5.99 -4.10 -4.16
N PRO A 24 -4.74 -3.61 -4.03
CA PRO A 24 -4.19 -2.53 -4.86
C PRO A 24 -4.21 -2.85 -6.36
N ARG A 25 -4.24 -4.13 -6.74
CA ARG A 25 -4.28 -4.56 -8.14
C ARG A 25 -5.65 -4.32 -8.79
N LEU A 26 -6.71 -4.11 -7.98
CA LEU A 26 -8.06 -3.92 -8.50
C LEU A 26 -8.26 -2.53 -9.07
N ILE A 27 -7.83 -1.47 -8.41
CA ILE A 27 -8.11 -0.10 -8.88
C ILE A 27 -7.46 0.18 -10.25
N VAL A 28 -6.27 -0.36 -10.52
CA VAL A 28 -5.57 -0.21 -11.82
C VAL A 28 -6.18 -1.06 -12.94
N LYS A 29 -7.01 -2.07 -12.62
CA LYS A 29 -7.67 -2.94 -13.62
C LYS A 29 -9.15 -2.65 -13.79
N ILE A 30 -9.86 -2.54 -12.67
CA ILE A 30 -11.32 -2.40 -12.61
C ILE A 30 -11.75 -0.97 -12.95
N ALA A 31 -11.08 0.05 -12.42
CA ALA A 31 -11.49 1.43 -12.67
C ALA A 31 -11.41 1.83 -14.16
N PRO A 32 -10.33 1.49 -14.91
CA PRO A 32 -10.29 1.72 -16.36
C PRO A 32 -11.37 0.95 -17.12
N ALA A 33 -11.63 -0.31 -16.74
CA ALA A 33 -12.65 -1.14 -17.40
C ALA A 33 -14.07 -0.56 -17.23
N VAL A 34 -14.40 -0.11 -16.01
CA VAL A 34 -15.68 0.55 -15.71
C VAL A 34 -15.78 1.90 -16.43
N ALA A 35 -14.70 2.70 -16.44
CA ALA A 35 -14.69 3.99 -17.12
C ALA A 35 -14.91 3.82 -18.64
N LYS A 36 -14.23 2.84 -19.26
CA LYS A 36 -14.45 2.50 -20.67
C LYS A 36 -15.88 2.04 -20.93
N ALA A 37 -16.44 1.17 -20.08
CA ALA A 37 -17.83 0.74 -20.23
C ALA A 37 -18.83 1.91 -20.09
N ALA A 38 -18.56 2.88 -19.23
CA ALA A 38 -19.36 4.09 -19.10
C ALA A 38 -19.28 4.98 -20.36
N MET A 39 -18.11 5.05 -21.00
CA MET A 39 -17.94 5.74 -22.27
C MET A 39 -18.66 5.02 -23.41
N ASP A 40 -18.48 3.70 -23.52
CA ASP A 40 -19.09 2.85 -24.55
C ASP A 40 -20.63 2.86 -24.45
N SER A 41 -21.18 2.97 -23.24
CA SER A 41 -22.63 3.07 -23.01
C SER A 41 -23.20 4.49 -23.11
N GLY A 42 -22.36 5.50 -23.32
CA GLY A 42 -22.78 6.90 -23.48
C GLY A 42 -23.22 7.61 -22.19
N VAL A 43 -23.04 6.98 -21.03
CA VAL A 43 -23.38 7.58 -19.73
C VAL A 43 -22.25 8.41 -19.12
N ALA A 44 -21.04 8.32 -19.69
CA ALA A 44 -19.87 9.06 -19.22
C ALA A 44 -20.04 10.58 -19.43
N THR A 45 -19.99 11.35 -18.34
CA THR A 45 -20.01 12.82 -18.36
C THR A 45 -18.63 13.44 -18.53
N ARG A 46 -17.57 12.65 -18.34
CA ARG A 46 -16.16 13.04 -18.50
C ARG A 46 -15.42 11.92 -19.23
N PRO A 47 -15.41 11.94 -20.58
CA PRO A 47 -14.67 10.97 -21.38
C PRO A 47 -13.17 11.05 -21.10
N ILE A 48 -12.49 9.89 -21.13
CA ILE A 48 -11.03 9.80 -20.99
C ILE A 48 -10.44 9.73 -22.40
N GLU A 49 -9.57 10.68 -22.73
CA GLU A 49 -8.90 10.74 -24.05
C GLU A 49 -7.66 9.84 -24.10
N ASP A 50 -6.90 9.80 -22.99
CA ASP A 50 -5.69 9.00 -22.85
C ASP A 50 -5.85 8.02 -21.68
N PHE A 51 -6.11 6.75 -22.03
CA PHE A 51 -6.26 5.70 -21.05
C PHE A 51 -4.94 5.28 -20.41
N ASP A 52 -3.81 5.44 -21.10
CA ASP A 52 -2.50 5.10 -20.55
C ASP A 52 -2.14 6.09 -19.43
N ALA A 53 -2.33 7.39 -19.68
CA ALA A 53 -2.17 8.44 -18.66
C ALA A 53 -3.16 8.28 -17.50
N TYR A 54 -4.39 7.86 -17.77
CA TYR A 54 -5.39 7.59 -16.72
C TYR A 54 -4.99 6.41 -15.83
N ILE A 55 -4.49 5.32 -16.42
CA ILE A 55 -3.96 4.16 -15.68
C ILE A 55 -2.73 4.56 -14.85
N GLU A 56 -1.83 5.37 -15.40
CA GLU A 56 -0.68 5.90 -14.67
C GLU A 56 -1.12 6.74 -13.47
N HIS A 57 -2.10 7.63 -13.64
CA HIS A 57 -2.66 8.43 -12.54
C HIS A 57 -3.28 7.56 -11.42
N LEU A 58 -4.02 6.51 -11.79
CA LEU A 58 -4.58 5.56 -10.82
C LEU A 58 -3.48 4.79 -10.10
N THR A 59 -2.43 4.41 -10.83
CA THR A 59 -1.24 3.76 -10.29
C THR A 59 -0.57 4.66 -9.25
N GLU A 60 -0.33 5.94 -9.57
CA GLU A 60 0.18 6.92 -8.63
C GLU A 60 -0.72 7.09 -7.40
N PHE A 61 -2.04 7.10 -7.57
CA PHE A 61 -2.99 7.25 -6.45
C PHE A 61 -2.85 6.12 -5.43
N VAL A 62 -2.62 4.89 -5.89
CA VAL A 62 -2.35 3.71 -5.03
C VAL A 62 -0.98 3.79 -4.38
N TYR A 63 0.03 4.21 -5.13
CA TYR A 63 1.41 4.22 -4.69
C TYR A 63 1.84 5.54 -4.03
N LYS A 64 0.94 6.52 -3.88
CA LYS A 64 1.22 7.87 -3.32
C LYS A 64 1.84 7.80 -1.92
N THR A 65 1.53 6.78 -1.13
CA THR A 65 2.19 6.55 0.16
C THR A 65 3.58 5.91 0.02
N ASN A 66 3.79 5.03 -0.97
CA ASN A 66 5.05 4.30 -1.14
C ASN A 66 6.13 5.08 -1.89
N LEU A 67 5.78 5.89 -2.89
CA LEU A 67 6.75 6.66 -3.70
C LEU A 67 7.37 7.83 -2.91
N PHE A 68 6.60 8.50 -2.05
CA PHE A 68 7.12 9.57 -1.20
C PHE A 68 8.06 9.04 -0.10
N MET A 69 7.75 7.86 0.45
CA MET A 69 8.57 7.24 1.48
C MET A 69 9.83 6.57 0.93
N LYS A 70 9.86 6.19 -0.36
CA LYS A 70 11.03 5.56 -1.01
C LYS A 70 12.34 6.35 -0.87
N PRO A 71 12.42 7.66 -1.17
CA PRO A 71 13.64 8.44 -0.95
C PRO A 71 13.97 8.58 0.54
N ILE A 72 12.97 8.73 1.42
CA ILE A 72 13.16 8.84 2.87
C ILE A 72 13.78 7.56 3.44
N PHE A 73 13.22 6.39 3.09
CA PHE A 73 13.76 5.09 3.50
C PHE A 73 15.15 4.83 2.92
N SER A 74 15.41 5.26 1.68
CA SER A 74 16.74 5.15 1.07
C SER A 74 17.79 5.98 1.82
N GLN A 75 17.42 7.16 2.33
CA GLN A 75 18.29 7.98 3.16
C GLN A 75 18.46 7.38 4.55
N ALA A 76 17.39 6.92 5.19
CA ALA A 76 17.43 6.29 6.52
C ALA A 76 18.31 5.03 6.55
N LYS A 77 18.31 4.23 5.47
CA LYS A 77 19.22 3.07 5.32
C LYS A 77 20.69 3.45 5.30
N LYS A 78 21.06 4.59 4.70
CA LYS A 78 22.45 5.06 4.63
C LYS A 78 22.99 5.50 5.99
N GLU A 79 22.13 6.08 6.82
CA GLU A 79 22.49 6.56 8.15
C GLU A 79 21.43 6.14 9.19
N LYS A 80 21.49 4.88 9.63
CA LYS A 80 20.52 4.31 10.56
C LYS A 80 20.58 5.03 11.91
N LYS A 81 19.48 5.67 12.30
CA LYS A 81 19.36 6.34 13.60
C LYS A 81 18.75 5.41 14.65
N ARG A 82 19.07 5.69 15.92
CA ARG A 82 18.42 5.05 17.08
C ARG A 82 17.09 5.76 17.33
N VAL A 83 16.00 5.01 17.42
CA VAL A 83 14.64 5.55 17.58
C VAL A 83 14.00 4.94 18.82
N VAL A 84 13.55 5.77 19.75
CA VAL A 84 12.86 5.30 20.96
C VAL A 84 11.37 5.21 20.70
N LEU A 85 10.78 4.04 20.97
CA LEU A 85 9.35 3.77 20.88
C LEU A 85 8.82 3.59 22.30
N ALA A 86 8.12 4.61 22.80
CA ALA A 86 7.74 4.73 24.20
C ALA A 86 6.56 3.82 24.62
N GLU A 87 5.79 3.35 23.65
CA GLU A 87 4.59 2.51 23.85
C GLU A 87 4.88 1.06 23.43
N GLY A 88 5.98 0.47 23.94
CA GLY A 88 6.48 -0.84 23.50
C GLY A 88 5.61 -2.06 23.85
N GLU A 89 4.47 -1.85 24.51
CA GLU A 89 3.46 -2.87 24.78
C GLU A 89 2.29 -2.82 23.79
N GLU A 90 2.23 -1.81 22.93
CA GLU A 90 1.14 -1.62 21.97
C GLU A 90 1.42 -2.40 20.68
N GLU A 91 0.43 -3.17 20.21
CA GLU A 91 0.58 -4.10 19.09
C GLU A 91 1.03 -3.40 17.78
N ARG A 92 0.52 -2.20 17.49
CA ARG A 92 0.93 -1.42 16.32
C ARG A 92 2.36 -0.92 16.46
N VAL A 93 2.82 -0.60 17.67
CA VAL A 93 4.21 -0.19 17.93
C VAL A 93 5.16 -1.36 17.78
N LEU A 94 4.77 -2.55 18.24
CA LEU A 94 5.53 -3.79 18.03
C LEU A 94 5.62 -4.15 16.53
N HIS A 95 4.50 -4.06 15.80
CA HIS A 95 4.49 -4.23 14.34
C HIS A 95 5.40 -3.22 13.64
N ALA A 96 5.30 -1.93 13.97
CA ALA A 96 6.18 -0.91 13.41
C ALA A 96 7.66 -1.18 13.72
N THR A 97 7.97 -1.67 14.93
CA THR A 97 9.33 -2.08 15.31
C THR A 97 9.86 -3.18 14.42
N GLN A 98 9.05 -4.22 14.18
CA GLN A 98 9.41 -5.32 13.30
C GLN A 98 9.68 -4.81 11.87
N GLU A 99 8.84 -3.91 11.35
CA GLU A 99 9.03 -3.31 10.03
C GLU A 99 10.31 -2.47 9.94
N LEU A 100 10.59 -1.64 10.96
CA LEU A 100 11.81 -0.82 11.03
C LEU A 100 13.08 -1.69 10.96
N VAL A 101 13.08 -2.83 11.67
CA VAL A 101 14.18 -3.79 11.68
C VAL A 101 14.28 -4.55 10.36
N THR A 102 13.15 -5.08 9.86
CA THR A 102 13.09 -5.85 8.60
C THR A 102 13.53 -5.03 7.41
N LEU A 103 13.05 -3.78 7.31
CA LEU A 103 13.46 -2.85 6.28
C LEU A 103 14.88 -2.32 6.50
N GLY A 104 15.44 -2.45 7.70
CA GLY A 104 16.78 -2.00 8.04
C GLY A 104 16.94 -0.48 8.00
N ILE A 105 15.90 0.26 8.36
CA ILE A 105 15.85 1.73 8.24
C ILE A 105 16.14 2.47 9.55
N ALA A 106 16.08 1.79 10.71
CA ALA A 106 16.40 2.34 12.02
C ALA A 106 16.92 1.27 12.99
N SER A 107 17.41 1.70 14.15
CA SER A 107 17.72 0.85 15.31
C SER A 107 16.73 1.17 16.44
N PRO A 108 15.57 0.51 16.50
CA PRO A 108 14.55 0.84 17.48
C PRO A 108 14.94 0.42 18.90
N ILE A 109 14.47 1.18 19.89
CA ILE A 109 14.56 0.90 21.33
C ILE A 109 13.14 0.92 21.86
N LEU A 110 12.64 -0.23 22.29
CA LEU A 110 11.31 -0.33 22.90
C LEU A 110 11.39 -0.01 24.39
N VAL A 111 10.43 0.76 24.86
CA VAL A 111 10.20 1.02 26.29
C VAL A 111 8.88 0.36 26.67
N GLY A 112 8.92 -0.52 27.65
CA GLY A 112 7.77 -1.20 28.22
C GLY A 112 8.08 -1.60 29.66
N ARG A 113 7.10 -2.17 30.35
CA ARG A 113 7.30 -2.75 31.68
C ARG A 113 8.10 -4.06 31.54
N PRO A 114 9.00 -4.35 32.50
CA PRO A 114 9.80 -5.58 32.50
C PRO A 114 8.96 -6.84 32.73
#